data_AF-A0A482ZNV4-F1
#
_entry.id   AF-A0A482ZNV4-F1
#
_cell.length_a   1.000
_cell.length_b   1.000
_cell.length_c   1.000
_cell.angle_alpha   90.00
_cell.angle_beta   90.00
_cell.angle_gamma   90.00
#
_symmetry.space_group_name_H-M   'P 1'
#
loop_
_entity.id
_entity.type
_entity.pdbx_description
1 polymer ?
#
loop_
_entity_poly.entity_id
_entity_poly.type
_entity_poly.pdbx_seq_one_letter_code
_entity_poly.pdbx_strand_id
1 'polypeptide(L)' 'MDEAIDWYNGQLIELGSQFKQVVLKQIQGIAENPSWFLRESEGIYKAYILKFPYKSFIFV' A
#
# COMPACT_ATOMS: atom_id res chain seq x y z
N MET A 1 -5.25 -5.76 6.17
CA MET A 1 -5.24 -5.85 4.69
C MET A 1 -6.59 -6.34 4.20
N ASP A 2 -7.06 -7.48 4.71
CA ASP A 2 -8.31 -8.10 4.25
C ASP A 2 -9.53 -7.20 4.45
N GLU A 3 -9.68 -6.54 5.61
CA GLU A 3 -10.75 -5.57 5.85
C GLU A 3 -10.80 -4.43 4.82
N ALA A 4 -9.63 -3.92 4.39
CA ALA A 4 -9.56 -2.87 3.37
C ALA A 4 -9.93 -3.41 1.99
N ILE A 5 -9.49 -4.63 1.65
CA ILE A 5 -9.86 -5.31 0.41
C ILE A 5 -11.38 -5.50 0.34
N ASP A 6 -11.99 -5.99 1.42
CA ASP A 6 -13.43 -6.22 1.51
C ASP A 6 -14.21 -4.92 1.43
N TRP A 7 -13.75 -3.88 2.14
CA TRP A 7 -14.36 -2.55 2.06
C TRP A 7 -14.37 -2.01 0.63
N TYR A 8 -13.25 -2.11 -0.09
CA TYR A 8 -13.16 -1.66 -1.48
C TYR A 8 -14.02 -2.50 -2.43
N ASN A 9 -14.02 -3.83 -2.28
CA ASN A 9 -14.89 -4.70 -3.08
C ASN A 9 -16.38 -4.43 -2.84
N GLY A 10 -16.75 -3.97 -1.65
CA GLY A 10 -18.10 -3.50 -1.35
C GLY A 10 -18.49 -2.22 -2.10
N GLN A 11 -17.54 -1.40 -2.54
CA GLN A 11 -17.80 -0.20 -3.35
C GLN A 11 -17.92 -0.52 -4.84
N LEU A 12 -17.00 -1.33 -5.35
CA LEU A 12 -16.96 -1.78 -6.75
C LEU A 12 -16.27 -3.13 -6.82
N ILE A 13 -16.87 -4.06 -7.57
CA ILE A 13 -16.30 -5.40 -7.78
C ILE A 13 -14.87 -5.26 -8.32
N GLU A 14 -13.96 -6.08 -7.78
CA GLU A 14 -12.52 -6.12 -8.07
C GLU A 14 -11.68 -4.93 -7.56
N LEU A 15 -12.28 -3.90 -6.97
CA LEU A 15 -11.54 -2.74 -6.48
C LEU A 15 -10.59 -3.12 -5.33
N GLY A 16 -10.97 -4.08 -4.49
CA GLY A 16 -10.11 -4.64 -3.45
C GLY A 16 -8.91 -5.41 -4.01
N SER A 17 -9.09 -6.13 -5.12
CA SER A 17 -8.00 -6.81 -5.82
C SER A 17 -7.00 -5.78 -6.37
N GLN A 18 -7.50 -4.71 -7.00
CA GLN A 18 -6.67 -3.62 -7.50
C GLN A 18 -5.92 -2.90 -6.37
N PHE A 19 -6.57 -2.68 -5.22
CA PHE A 19 -5.92 -2.12 -4.03
C PHE A 19 -4.75 -3.00 -3.56
N LYS A 20 -4.99 -4.31 -3.41
CA LYS A 20 -3.96 -5.28 -3.01
C LYS A 20 -2.74 -5.23 -3.94
N GLN A 21 -2.97 -5.22 -5.26
CA GLN A 21 -1.88 -5.17 -6.24
C GLN A 21 -1.04 -3.90 -6.11
N VAL A 22 -1.68 -2.75 -5.89
CA VAL A 22 -0.96 -1.49 -5.73
C VAL A 22 -0.14 -1.48 -4.43
N VAL A 23 -0.69 -1.97 -3.32
CA VAL A 23 0.05 -2.08 -2.05
C VAL A 23 1.25 -3.03 -2.19
N LEU A 24 1.07 -4.20 -2.78
CA LEU A 24 2.15 -5.16 -3.02
C LEU A 24 3.29 -4.55 -3.84
N LYS A 25 2.96 -3.76 -4.87
CA LYS A 25 3.95 -3.03 -5.66
C LYS A 25 4.74 -2.02 -4.82
N GLN A 26 4.09 -1.34 -3.88
CA GLN A 26 4.81 -0.43 -2.96
C GLN A 26 5.75 -1.19 -2.03
N ILE A 27 5.29 -2.32 -1.45
CA ILE A 27 6.11 -3.18 -0.58
C ILE A 27 7.35 -3.68 -1.32
N GLN A 28 7.16 -4.21 -2.54
CA GLN A 28 8.26 -4.67 -3.38
C GLN A 28 9.22 -3.52 -3.72
N GLY A 29 8.70 -2.35 -4.05
CA GLY A 29 9.52 -1.16 -4.29
C GLY A 29 10.37 -0.75 -3.09
N ILE A 30 9.82 -0.81 -1.87
CA ILE A 30 10.58 -0.53 -0.63
C ILE A 30 11.68 -1.58 -0.42
N ALA A 31 11.38 -2.85 -0.66
CA ALA A 31 12.36 -3.93 -0.49
C ALA A 31 13.54 -3.81 -1.48
N GLU A 32 13.25 -3.44 -2.73
CA GLU A 32 14.25 -3.31 -3.79
C GLU A 32 15.01 -1.97 -3.73
N ASN A 33 14.31 -0.87 -3.40
CA ASN A 33 14.83 0.49 -3.47
C ASN A 33 14.34 1.35 -2.29
N PRO A 34 14.74 1.07 -1.04
CA PRO A 34 14.19 1.72 0.15
C PRO A 34 14.44 3.23 0.19
N SER A 35 15.50 3.72 -0.46
CA SER A 35 15.84 5.15 -0.54
C SER A 35 14.87 5.98 -1.39
N TRP A 36 14.02 5.35 -2.21
CA TRP A 36 12.97 6.04 -2.98
C TRP A 36 11.75 6.39 -2.13
N PHE A 37 11.68 5.86 -0.90
CA PHE A 37 10.53 6.01 -0.01
C PHE A 37 10.89 6.88 1.17
N LEU A 38 9.90 7.62 1.68
CA LEU A 38 10.09 8.41 2.89
C LEU A 38 10.19 7.46 4.09
N ARG A 39 11.34 7.46 4.77
CA ARG A 39 11.53 6.75 6.03
C ARG A 39 10.98 7.60 7.17
N GLU A 40 9.99 7.09 7.91
CA GLU A 40 9.46 7.78 9.10
C GLU A 40 10.25 7.43 10.36
N SER A 41 10.71 6.18 10.47
CA SER A 41 11.58 5.71 11.56
C SER A 41 12.37 4.48 11.12
N GLU A 42 13.12 3.86 12.03
CA GLU A 42 13.81 2.62 11.69
C GLU A 42 12.83 1.51 11.29
N GLY A 43 13.05 0.90 10.12
CA GLY A 43 12.18 -0.15 9.55
C GLY A 43 10.81 0.33 9.04
N ILE A 44 10.48 1.62 9.18
CA ILE A 44 9.16 2.15 8.80
C ILE A 44 9.29 3.07 7.59
N TYR A 45 8.65 2.67 6.50
CA TYR A 45 8.59 3.41 5.26
C TYR A 45 7.16 3.84 4.94
N LYS A 46 7.05 5.00 4.31
CA LYS A 46 5.79 5.60 3.92
C LYS A 46 5.66 5.63 2.41
N ALA A 47 4.55 5.09 1.92
CA ALA A 47 4.20 5.08 0.51
C ALA A 47 2.82 5.72 0.33
N TYR A 48 2.71 6.63 -0.65
CA TYR A 48 1.44 7.27 -0.99
C TYR A 48 0.82 6.55 -2.18
N ILE A 49 -0.39 6.00 -1.99
CA ILE A 49 -1.12 5.33 -3.05
C ILE A 49 -2.16 6.29 -3.61
N LEU A 50 -1.81 7.05 -4.64
CA LEU A 50 -2.69 8.12 -5.16
C LEU A 50 -4.05 7.60 -5.67
N LYS A 51 -4.10 6.38 -6.21
CA LYS A 51 -5.32 5.77 -6.76
C LYS A 51 -6.35 5.39 -5.69
N PHE A 52 -5.92 5.25 -4.44
CA PHE A 52 -6.73 4.81 -3.32
C PHE A 52 -6.44 5.78 -2.18
N PRO A 53 -7.29 6.79 -1.90
CA PRO A 53 -6.98 7.90 -0.98
C PRO A 53 -6.88 7.42 0.47
N TYR A 54 -5.85 6.64 0.76
CA TYR A 54 -5.46 6.09 2.04
C TYR A 54 -3.98 6.37 2.21
N LYS A 55 -3.63 6.80 3.42
CA LYS A 55 -2.25 6.90 3.86
C LYS A 55 -1.82 5.51 4.33
N SER A 56 -0.95 4.84 3.57
CA SER A 56 -0.45 3.50 3.92
C SER A 56 0.90 3.61 4.65
N PHE A 57 0.98 3.02 5.83
CA PHE A 57 2.23 2.80 6.56
C PHE A 57 2.69 1.36 6.31
N ILE A 58 3.93 1.18 5.89
CA ILE A 58 4.50 -0.13 5.58
C ILE A 58 5.69 -0.37 6.51
N PHE A 59 5.64 -1.48 7.21
CA PHE A 59 6.70 -1.99 8.08
C PHE A 59 7.42 -3.09 7.32
N VAL A 60 8.76 -3.00 7.19
CA VAL A 60 9.61 -4.00 6.55
C VAL A 60 10.66 -4.48 7.54
#